data_AF-A0A4Y7KXL5-F1
#
_entry.id   AF-A0A4Y7KXL5-F1
#
_cell.length_a   1.000
_cell.length_b   1.000
_cell.length_c   1.000
_cell.angle_alpha   90.00
_cell.angle_beta   90.00
_cell.angle_gamma   90.00
#
_symmetry.space_group_name_H-M   'P 1'
#
loop_
_entity.id
_entity.type
_entity.pdbx_description
1 polymer ?
#
loop_
_entity_poly.entity_id
_entity_poly.type
_entity_poly.pdbx_seq_one_letter_code
_entity_poly.pdbx_strand_id
1 'polypeptide(L)'
;MKNTKVNLVRLILLALSFSSPLLTVSAQTNPTDVAALSLLQINFPLLALISTGDPCLPTPHFWLECSSDTTPRITALNLNGAALAGVLLPDFSAMDALEIIDLSNNLLVLEFPDFLANFPNLKVLNLANNFFFGTIPISLMEKSINNTLELTLTGPGMINLCFSDEELCETVPGTQTNFGQTPVLIDPLANGFTINGVGK
;
A
#
# COMPACT_ATOMS: atom_id res chain seq x y z
N MET A 1 79.19 8.80 1.39
CA MET A 1 78.05 8.81 2.35
C MET A 1 76.96 9.73 1.83
N LYS A 2 75.72 9.22 1.81
CA LYS A 2 74.41 9.90 1.72
C LYS A 2 73.78 10.11 0.31
N ASN A 3 73.09 9.03 -0.10
CA ASN A 3 71.67 8.90 -0.46
C ASN A 3 71.02 9.79 -1.51
N THR A 4 70.75 9.14 -2.65
CA THR A 4 69.74 9.43 -3.68
C THR A 4 68.31 9.23 -3.17
N LYS A 5 67.40 10.16 -3.45
CA LYS A 5 66.00 9.86 -3.83
C LYS A 5 65.51 10.92 -4.82
N VAL A 6 65.27 10.49 -6.05
CA VAL A 6 64.63 11.24 -7.14
C VAL A 6 63.13 11.31 -6.85
N ASN A 7 62.53 12.50 -6.86
CA ASN A 7 61.08 12.66 -6.82
C ASN A 7 60.63 13.41 -8.09
N LEU A 8 59.79 12.73 -8.86
CA LEU A 8 59.48 13.01 -10.25
C LEU A 8 58.10 13.68 -10.35
N VAL A 9 57.98 14.58 -11.33
CA VAL A 9 56.74 15.08 -11.97
C VAL A 9 56.07 16.34 -11.40
N ARG A 10 56.55 17.46 -11.96
CA ARG A 10 55.83 18.66 -12.47
C ARG A 10 54.36 18.87 -12.08
N LEU A 11 54.16 19.91 -11.27
CA LEU A 11 52.90 20.62 -11.06
C LEU A 11 52.62 21.55 -12.27
N ILE A 12 51.60 21.24 -13.10
CA ILE A 12 51.06 22.19 -14.08
C ILE A 12 49.61 22.48 -13.68
N LEU A 13 49.37 23.71 -13.23
CA LEU A 13 48.06 24.30 -13.03
C LEU A 13 47.46 24.63 -14.39
N LEU A 14 46.39 23.95 -14.79
CA LEU A 14 45.49 24.39 -15.86
C LEU A 14 44.11 24.59 -15.24
N ALA A 15 43.72 25.86 -15.14
CA ALA A 15 42.35 26.25 -14.89
C ALA A 15 41.49 25.84 -16.10
N LEU A 16 40.56 24.92 -15.88
CA LEU A 16 39.40 24.74 -16.74
C LEU A 16 38.18 24.93 -15.86
N SER A 17 37.48 26.02 -16.12
CA SER A 17 36.11 26.27 -15.70
C SER A 17 35.22 25.14 -16.22
N PHE A 18 35.01 24.11 -15.40
CA PHE A 18 33.77 23.37 -15.44
C PHE A 18 32.82 24.09 -14.50
N SER A 19 32.10 25.10 -15.03
CA SER A 19 30.72 25.23 -14.58
C SER A 19 30.04 23.96 -15.08
N SER A 20 30.12 22.89 -14.29
CA SER A 20 29.25 21.74 -14.49
C SER A 20 27.85 22.33 -14.59
N PRO A 21 27.07 22.03 -15.64
CA PRO A 21 25.66 22.33 -15.57
C PRO A 21 25.18 21.71 -14.27
N LEU A 22 24.52 22.52 -13.44
CA LEU A 22 23.90 22.09 -12.18
C LEU A 22 23.35 20.69 -12.43
N LEU A 23 23.91 19.67 -11.75
CA LEU A 23 23.37 18.32 -11.79
C LEU A 23 21.88 18.51 -11.56
N THR A 24 21.09 18.26 -12.60
CA THR A 24 19.65 18.23 -12.48
C THR A 24 19.40 17.27 -11.34
N VAL A 25 18.87 17.77 -10.22
CA VAL A 25 18.28 16.92 -9.19
C VAL A 25 17.42 15.95 -9.98
N SER A 26 17.82 14.69 -10.05
CA SER A 26 16.96 13.69 -10.67
C SER A 26 15.66 13.84 -9.90
N ALA A 27 14.55 14.11 -10.59
CA ALA A 27 13.26 13.90 -9.97
C ALA A 27 13.34 12.51 -9.32
N GLN A 28 12.96 12.43 -8.06
CA GLN A 28 12.90 11.19 -7.31
C GLN A 28 11.46 11.10 -6.81
N THR A 29 10.98 9.87 -6.68
CA THR A 29 9.74 9.66 -5.93
C THR A 29 9.89 10.26 -4.54
N ASN A 30 8.80 10.76 -3.98
CA ASN A 30 8.81 11.31 -2.64
C ASN A 30 9.45 10.33 -1.64
N PRO A 31 10.42 10.79 -0.83
CA PRO A 31 11.20 9.91 0.03
C PRO A 31 10.36 9.21 1.11
N THR A 32 9.24 9.80 1.52
CA THR A 32 8.30 9.16 2.46
C THR A 32 7.65 7.94 1.82
N ASP A 33 7.25 8.04 0.54
CA ASP A 33 6.66 6.93 -0.19
C ASP A 33 7.70 5.83 -0.44
N VAL A 34 8.93 6.21 -0.81
CA VAL A 34 10.04 5.25 -0.98
C VAL A 34 10.31 4.49 0.32
N ALA A 35 10.35 5.19 1.46
CA ALA A 35 10.57 4.55 2.76
C ALA A 35 9.43 3.61 3.14
N ALA A 36 8.17 4.03 3.01
CA ALA A 36 7.00 3.20 3.29
C ALA A 36 6.93 1.96 2.38
N LEU A 37 7.16 2.14 1.08
CA LEU A 37 7.21 1.04 0.11
C LEU A 37 8.32 0.05 0.43
N SER A 38 9.47 0.52 0.92
CA SER A 38 10.58 -0.35 1.31
C SER A 38 10.19 -1.31 2.45
N LEU A 39 9.34 -0.88 3.39
CA LEU A 39 8.83 -1.74 4.46
C LEU A 39 7.96 -2.85 3.90
N LEU A 40 7.11 -2.53 2.92
CA LEU A 40 6.30 -3.51 2.20
C LEU A 40 7.17 -4.52 1.47
N GLN A 41 8.20 -4.05 0.75
CA GLN A 41 9.14 -4.89 0.01
C GLN A 41 10.00 -5.80 0.91
N ILE A 42 10.33 -5.37 2.13
CA ILE A 42 11.03 -6.21 3.12
C ILE A 42 10.16 -7.39 3.57
N ASN A 43 8.85 -7.17 3.71
CA ASN A 43 7.90 -8.21 4.14
C ASN A 43 7.43 -9.10 2.98
N PHE A 44 7.45 -8.58 1.75
CA PHE A 44 7.15 -9.33 0.54
C PHE A 44 8.32 -9.22 -0.45
N PRO A 45 9.42 -9.96 -0.22
CA PRO A 45 10.65 -9.84 -1.02
C PRO A 45 10.48 -10.09 -2.51
N LEU A 46 9.45 -10.84 -2.91
CA LEU A 46 9.12 -11.04 -4.32
C LEU A 46 8.85 -9.71 -5.04
N LEU A 47 8.28 -8.71 -4.35
CA LEU A 47 8.05 -7.37 -4.91
C LEU A 47 9.37 -6.64 -5.22
N ALA A 48 10.40 -6.82 -4.38
CA ALA A 48 11.72 -6.25 -4.61
C ALA A 48 12.48 -6.94 -5.75
N LEU A 49 12.20 -8.22 -6.01
CA LEU A 49 12.84 -8.97 -7.10
C LEU A 49 12.31 -8.57 -8.48
N ILE A 50 11.03 -8.21 -8.56
CA ILE A 50 10.35 -7.88 -9.83
C ILE A 50 10.35 -6.36 -10.10
N SER A 51 10.74 -5.54 -9.14
CA SER A 51 10.71 -4.09 -9.22
C SER A 51 11.84 -3.48 -8.41
N THR A 52 12.83 -2.94 -9.11
CA THR A 52 14.03 -2.31 -8.53
C THR A 52 14.13 -0.85 -8.96
N GLY A 53 14.92 -0.05 -8.23
CA GLY A 53 15.12 1.36 -8.54
C GLY A 53 14.04 2.28 -7.97
N ASP A 54 13.95 3.49 -8.53
CA ASP A 54 12.95 4.47 -8.12
C ASP A 54 11.53 3.95 -8.48
N PRO A 55 10.55 4.03 -7.56
CA PRO A 55 9.25 3.40 -7.76
C PRO A 55 8.34 4.08 -8.77
N CYS A 56 8.53 5.37 -9.05
CA CYS A 56 7.75 6.11 -10.04
C CYS A 56 8.55 6.49 -11.29
N LEU A 57 9.87 6.37 -11.28
CA LEU A 57 10.74 6.90 -12.33
C LEU A 57 11.74 5.88 -12.92
N PRO A 58 12.05 5.98 -14.22
CA PRO A 58 11.46 6.88 -15.22
C PRO A 58 10.01 6.53 -15.58
N THR A 59 9.58 5.33 -15.19
CA THR A 59 8.21 4.84 -15.30
C THR A 59 7.85 4.12 -14.00
N PRO A 60 6.60 4.20 -13.52
CA PRO A 60 6.19 3.49 -12.33
C PRO A 60 6.42 1.99 -12.42
N HIS A 61 6.66 1.35 -11.27
CA HIS A 61 6.56 -0.10 -11.17
C HIS A 61 5.18 -0.54 -11.66
N PHE A 62 5.08 -1.68 -12.33
CA PHE A 62 3.85 -2.09 -13.03
C PHE A 62 2.63 -2.30 -12.12
N TRP A 63 2.86 -2.39 -10.81
CA TRP A 63 1.85 -2.52 -9.75
C TRP A 63 1.62 -1.21 -8.99
N LEU A 64 2.16 -0.09 -9.49
CA LEU A 64 2.01 1.24 -8.94
C LEU A 64 1.43 2.21 -9.97
N GLU A 65 0.65 3.18 -9.47
CA GLU A 65 0.39 4.42 -10.19
C GLU A 65 0.94 5.60 -9.40
N CYS A 66 1.48 6.59 -10.10
CA CYS A 66 2.10 7.75 -9.49
C CYS A 66 1.55 9.07 -10.03
N SER A 67 1.59 10.11 -9.20
CA SER A 67 1.25 11.46 -9.63
C SER A 67 2.24 12.01 -10.64
N SER A 68 1.80 12.97 -11.47
CA SER A 68 2.63 13.64 -12.47
C SER A 68 3.41 14.85 -11.92
N ASP A 69 3.55 14.95 -10.60
CA ASP A 69 4.25 16.06 -9.94
C ASP A 69 5.76 16.00 -10.19
N THR A 70 6.46 17.11 -9.93
CA THR A 70 7.94 17.15 -10.01
C THR A 70 8.62 16.18 -9.05
N THR A 71 7.94 15.85 -7.95
CA THR A 71 8.31 14.82 -6.98
C THR A 71 7.12 13.87 -6.91
N PRO A 72 7.09 12.83 -7.78
CA PRO A 72 5.95 11.92 -7.88
C PRO A 72 5.58 11.33 -6.52
N ARG A 73 4.28 11.19 -6.28
CA ARG A 73 3.71 10.46 -5.13
C ARG A 73 3.10 9.15 -5.60
N ILE A 74 3.13 8.12 -4.76
CA ILE A 74 2.41 6.87 -5.03
C ILE A 74 0.92 7.09 -4.75
N THR A 75 0.09 6.83 -5.75
CA THR A 75 -1.37 7.09 -5.73
C THR A 75 -2.21 5.82 -5.85
N ALA A 76 -1.67 4.74 -6.43
CA ALA A 76 -2.31 3.43 -6.41
C ALA A 76 -1.30 2.32 -6.12
N LEU A 77 -1.75 1.33 -5.36
CA LEU A 77 -1.06 0.08 -5.07
C LEU A 77 -1.92 -1.08 -5.58
N ASN A 78 -1.56 -1.67 -6.72
CA ASN A 78 -2.27 -2.80 -7.31
C ASN A 78 -1.45 -4.10 -7.18
N LEU A 79 -1.68 -4.81 -6.08
CA LEU A 79 -1.05 -6.09 -5.78
C LEU A 79 -2.08 -7.23 -5.83
N ASN A 80 -3.12 -7.08 -6.66
CA ASN A 80 -4.07 -8.14 -6.94
C ASN A 80 -3.32 -9.39 -7.43
N GLY A 81 -3.56 -10.55 -6.80
CA GLY A 81 -2.97 -11.81 -7.26
C GLY A 81 -1.44 -11.85 -7.22
N ALA A 82 -0.79 -10.97 -6.45
CA ALA A 82 0.67 -10.86 -6.37
C ALA A 82 1.33 -11.98 -5.53
N ALA A 83 0.57 -13.03 -5.20
CA ALA A 83 0.99 -14.15 -4.36
C ALA A 83 1.53 -13.70 -2.99
N LEU A 84 1.00 -12.59 -2.45
CA LEU A 84 1.31 -12.15 -1.10
C LEU A 84 0.77 -13.20 -0.12
N ALA A 85 1.60 -13.64 0.81
CA ALA A 85 1.22 -14.63 1.79
C ALA A 85 1.87 -14.31 3.13
N GLY A 86 1.21 -14.70 4.22
CA GLY A 86 1.74 -14.53 5.57
C GLY A 86 0.76 -13.84 6.50
N VAL A 87 1.26 -13.52 7.69
CA VAL A 87 0.46 -13.06 8.83
C VAL A 87 0.76 -11.62 9.23
N LEU A 88 1.50 -10.89 8.40
CA LEU A 88 1.90 -9.52 8.68
C LEU A 88 1.83 -8.66 7.42
N LEU A 89 1.20 -7.49 7.57
CA LEU A 89 1.20 -6.42 6.60
C LEU A 89 1.84 -5.21 7.31
N PRO A 90 3.03 -4.74 6.88
CA PRO A 90 3.68 -3.61 7.53
C PRO A 90 2.84 -2.35 7.35
N ASP A 91 2.89 -1.45 8.32
CA ASP A 91 2.24 -0.16 8.20
C ASP A 91 2.91 0.66 7.09
N PHE A 92 2.15 0.97 6.06
CA PHE A 92 2.54 1.84 4.95
C PHE A 92 1.64 3.07 4.81
N SER A 93 0.94 3.46 5.89
CA SER A 93 0.04 4.63 5.93
C SER A 93 0.74 5.96 5.66
N ALA A 94 2.08 5.99 5.72
CA ALA A 94 2.88 7.14 5.34
C ALA A 94 2.83 7.46 3.83
N MET A 95 2.38 6.52 2.98
CA MET A 95 2.00 6.82 1.59
C MET A 95 0.65 7.55 1.54
N ASP A 96 0.62 8.77 2.07
CA ASP A 96 -0.61 9.55 2.33
C ASP A 96 -1.35 10.02 1.06
N ALA A 97 -0.72 9.90 -0.11
CA ALA A 97 -1.33 10.20 -1.40
C ALA A 97 -2.09 9.01 -2.02
N LEU A 98 -2.08 7.83 -1.38
CA LEU A 98 -2.79 6.65 -1.88
C LEU A 98 -4.30 6.89 -1.96
N GLU A 99 -4.85 6.63 -3.14
CA GLU A 99 -6.27 6.64 -3.44
C GLU A 99 -6.81 5.21 -3.65
N ILE A 100 -5.98 4.29 -4.12
CA ILE A 100 -6.37 2.91 -4.44
C ILE A 100 -5.39 1.93 -3.78
N ILE A 101 -5.94 1.00 -3.00
CA ILE A 101 -5.23 -0.17 -2.48
C ILE A 101 -6.01 -1.41 -2.91
N ASP A 102 -5.42 -2.21 -3.80
CA ASP A 102 -5.93 -3.53 -4.17
C ASP A 102 -4.93 -4.60 -3.72
N LEU A 103 -5.31 -5.34 -2.68
CA LEU A 103 -4.58 -6.50 -2.16
C LEU A 103 -5.38 -7.80 -2.38
N SER A 104 -6.39 -7.78 -3.25
CA SER A 104 -7.29 -8.91 -3.41
C SER A 104 -6.64 -10.13 -4.07
N ASN A 105 -7.23 -11.30 -3.86
CA ASN A 105 -6.76 -12.58 -4.42
C ASN A 105 -5.34 -12.95 -3.96
N ASN A 106 -5.04 -12.73 -2.69
CA ASN A 106 -3.79 -13.12 -2.05
C ASN A 106 -4.04 -14.16 -0.95
N LEU A 107 -2.99 -14.56 -0.23
CA LEU A 107 -3.01 -15.53 0.86
C LEU A 107 -2.66 -14.85 2.20
N LEU A 108 -3.14 -13.61 2.40
CA LEU A 108 -2.93 -12.86 3.62
C LEU A 108 -3.87 -13.40 4.72
N VAL A 109 -3.28 -13.83 5.84
CA VAL A 109 -3.98 -14.41 7.01
C VAL A 109 -3.61 -13.60 8.24
N LEU A 110 -4.31 -12.50 8.48
CA LEU A 110 -4.00 -11.61 9.60
C LEU A 110 -5.26 -10.97 10.16
N GLU A 111 -5.16 -10.50 11.40
CA GLU A 111 -6.14 -9.58 11.95
C GLU A 111 -6.20 -8.30 11.09
N PHE A 112 -7.37 -7.68 11.00
CA PHE A 112 -7.55 -6.47 10.19
C PHE A 112 -6.58 -5.38 10.65
N PRO A 113 -5.72 -4.85 9.76
CA PRO A 113 -4.75 -3.85 10.16
C PRO A 113 -5.38 -2.44 10.16
N ASP A 114 -5.56 -1.88 11.34
CA ASP A 114 -6.23 -0.59 11.56
C ASP A 114 -5.62 0.59 10.78
N PHE A 115 -4.33 0.52 10.45
CA PHE A 115 -3.69 1.57 9.65
C PHE A 115 -4.34 1.76 8.27
N LEU A 116 -5.05 0.75 7.75
CA LEU A 116 -5.82 0.87 6.50
C LEU A 116 -6.95 1.91 6.59
N ALA A 117 -7.39 2.26 7.80
CA ALA A 117 -8.35 3.35 8.03
C ALA A 117 -7.71 4.75 7.97
N ASN A 118 -6.38 4.85 8.08
CA ASN A 118 -5.66 6.11 8.26
C ASN A 118 -5.31 6.83 6.95
N PHE A 119 -5.57 6.23 5.78
CA PHE A 119 -5.31 6.88 4.50
C PHE A 119 -6.31 8.02 4.24
N PRO A 120 -5.84 9.28 4.14
CA PRO A 120 -6.74 10.43 4.06
C PRO A 120 -7.46 10.54 2.72
N ASN A 121 -6.82 10.05 1.64
CA ASN A 121 -7.31 10.18 0.26
C ASN A 121 -7.87 8.88 -0.32
N LEU A 122 -7.98 7.81 0.48
CA LEU A 122 -8.38 6.50 0.01
C LEU A 122 -9.81 6.48 -0.51
N LYS A 123 -9.97 6.02 -1.74
CA LYS A 123 -11.24 5.88 -2.47
C LYS A 123 -11.58 4.42 -2.75
N VAL A 124 -10.59 3.55 -2.85
CA VAL A 124 -10.78 2.11 -3.09
C VAL A 124 -9.90 1.31 -2.15
N LEU A 125 -10.53 0.43 -1.36
CA LEU A 125 -9.87 -0.59 -0.56
C LEU A 125 -10.45 -1.96 -0.89
N ASN A 126 -9.69 -2.74 -1.64
CA ASN A 126 -10.08 -4.08 -2.04
C ASN A 126 -9.18 -5.14 -1.37
N LEU A 127 -9.77 -5.88 -0.43
CA LEU A 127 -9.10 -6.98 0.29
C LEU A 127 -9.72 -8.34 -0.04
N ALA A 128 -10.57 -8.42 -1.06
CA ALA A 128 -11.34 -9.61 -1.38
C ALA A 128 -10.47 -10.86 -1.58
N ASN A 129 -11.03 -12.03 -1.31
CA ASN A 129 -10.36 -13.32 -1.48
C ASN A 129 -9.02 -13.40 -0.74
N ASN A 130 -9.02 -12.96 0.53
CA ASN A 130 -7.97 -13.18 1.53
C ASN A 130 -8.60 -13.85 2.78
N PHE A 131 -7.86 -13.86 3.89
CA PHE A 131 -8.28 -14.44 5.17
C PHE A 131 -8.13 -13.43 6.32
N PHE A 132 -8.57 -12.19 6.11
CA PHE A 132 -8.62 -11.19 7.19
C PHE A 132 -9.70 -11.55 8.21
N PHE A 133 -9.43 -11.29 9.49
CA PHE A 133 -10.36 -11.53 10.60
C PHE A 133 -10.24 -10.43 11.66
N GLY A 134 -11.13 -10.45 12.67
CA GLY A 134 -11.11 -9.49 13.77
C GLY A 134 -11.96 -8.24 13.52
N THR A 135 -11.64 -7.19 14.27
CA THR A 135 -12.38 -5.92 14.29
C THR A 135 -11.96 -5.01 13.15
N ILE A 136 -12.91 -4.38 12.49
CA ILE A 136 -12.69 -3.35 11.48
C ILE A 136 -13.11 -2.02 12.08
N PRO A 137 -12.26 -0.97 12.03
CA PRO A 137 -12.62 0.36 12.51
C PRO A 137 -13.92 0.87 11.89
N ILE A 138 -14.81 1.43 12.71
CA ILE A 138 -16.13 1.94 12.28
C ILE A 138 -15.97 3.04 11.23
N SER A 139 -14.87 3.78 11.27
CA SER A 139 -14.53 4.83 10.30
C SER A 139 -14.52 4.34 8.84
N LEU A 140 -14.14 3.08 8.58
CA LEU A 140 -14.19 2.50 7.23
C LEU A 140 -15.62 2.21 6.78
N MET A 141 -16.48 1.76 7.69
CA MET A 141 -17.91 1.61 7.44
C MET A 141 -18.56 2.96 7.16
N GLU A 142 -18.25 3.98 7.94
CA GLU A 142 -18.77 5.34 7.74
C GLU A 142 -18.35 5.92 6.38
N LYS A 143 -17.08 5.75 5.99
CA LYS A 143 -16.60 6.16 4.66
C LYS A 143 -17.34 5.43 3.54
N SER A 144 -17.60 4.13 3.71
CA SER A 144 -18.35 3.32 2.74
C SER A 144 -19.80 3.77 2.60
N ILE A 145 -20.51 3.97 3.72
CA ILE A 145 -21.91 4.46 3.72
C ILE A 145 -22.01 5.86 3.09
N ASN A 146 -21.03 6.72 3.32
CA ASN A 146 -20.97 8.05 2.73
C ASN A 146 -20.50 8.08 1.27
N ASN A 147 -20.26 6.91 0.65
CA ASN A 147 -19.75 6.76 -0.73
C ASN A 147 -18.41 7.47 -0.97
N THR A 148 -17.60 7.65 0.07
CA THR A 148 -16.24 8.21 -0.05
C THR A 148 -15.18 7.12 -0.18
N LEU A 149 -15.53 5.88 0.16
CA LEU A 149 -14.67 4.71 0.02
C LEU A 149 -15.46 3.52 -0.54
N GLU A 150 -14.98 2.95 -1.64
CA GLU A 150 -15.35 1.62 -2.08
C GLU A 150 -14.58 0.59 -1.24
N LEU A 151 -15.29 -0.13 -0.38
CA LEU A 151 -14.74 -1.14 0.51
C LEU A 151 -15.19 -2.54 0.10
N THR A 152 -14.25 -3.40 -0.31
CA THR A 152 -14.54 -4.78 -0.71
C THR A 152 -13.90 -5.80 0.23
N LEU A 153 -14.75 -6.51 0.97
CA LEU A 153 -14.38 -7.51 1.98
C LEU A 153 -15.11 -8.85 1.73
N THR A 154 -15.02 -9.38 0.52
CA THR A 154 -15.73 -10.60 0.10
C THR A 154 -14.76 -11.77 -0.07
N GLY A 155 -15.29 -13.00 -0.10
CA GLY A 155 -14.52 -14.20 -0.40
C GLY A 155 -14.59 -15.27 0.70
N PRO A 156 -14.19 -16.51 0.38
CA PRO A 156 -14.43 -17.67 1.25
C PRO A 156 -13.62 -17.64 2.56
N GLY A 157 -12.50 -16.91 2.62
CA GLY A 157 -11.66 -16.78 3.81
C GLY A 157 -12.06 -15.65 4.77
N MET A 158 -12.97 -14.78 4.35
CA MET A 158 -13.36 -13.56 5.07
C MET A 158 -14.51 -13.84 6.06
N ILE A 159 -14.33 -14.78 7.00
CA ILE A 159 -15.45 -15.39 7.74
C ILE A 159 -15.61 -14.93 9.21
N ASN A 160 -14.77 -14.02 9.71
CA ASN A 160 -14.80 -13.56 11.11
C ASN A 160 -14.48 -12.08 11.24
N LEU A 161 -15.18 -11.22 10.51
CA LEU A 161 -15.01 -9.77 10.55
C LEU A 161 -16.22 -9.10 11.19
N CYS A 162 -15.98 -8.09 12.03
CA CYS A 162 -17.03 -7.23 12.57
C CYS A 162 -16.58 -5.77 12.57
N PHE A 163 -17.51 -4.82 12.35
CA PHE A 163 -17.20 -3.40 12.52
C PHE A 163 -17.35 -3.00 13.99
N SER A 164 -16.26 -2.55 14.61
CA SER A 164 -16.20 -2.20 16.03
C SER A 164 -14.98 -1.32 16.30
N ASP A 165 -15.14 -0.34 17.18
CA ASP A 165 -14.01 0.39 17.79
C ASP A 165 -13.66 -0.19 19.17
N GLU A 166 -14.39 -1.21 19.64
CA GLU A 166 -14.04 -2.02 20.81
C GLU A 166 -13.18 -3.22 20.41
N GLU A 167 -12.24 -3.61 21.28
CA GLU A 167 -11.18 -4.62 21.06
C GLU A 167 -11.69 -6.05 20.82
N LEU A 168 -12.99 -6.32 21.01
CA LEU A 168 -13.55 -7.66 20.87
C LEU A 168 -14.81 -7.65 20.01
N CYS A 169 -14.71 -8.24 18.81
CA CYS A 169 -15.87 -8.85 18.18
C CYS A 169 -16.39 -9.95 19.12
N GLU A 170 -17.61 -9.84 19.64
CA GLU A 170 -18.19 -10.93 20.44
C GLU A 170 -18.34 -12.20 19.59
N THR A 171 -17.32 -13.05 19.55
CA THR A 171 -17.46 -14.43 19.10
C THR A 171 -17.97 -15.23 20.28
N VAL A 172 -19.28 -15.30 20.48
CA VAL A 172 -19.86 -16.16 21.53
C VAL A 172 -19.63 -17.63 21.14
N PRO A 173 -18.78 -18.40 21.84
CA PRO A 173 -18.52 -19.79 21.50
C PRO A 173 -19.74 -20.63 21.89
N GLY A 174 -20.42 -21.22 20.90
CA GLY A 174 -21.48 -22.21 21.13
C GLY A 174 -22.91 -21.79 20.78
N THR A 175 -23.12 -20.66 20.10
CA THR A 175 -24.43 -20.36 19.52
C THR A 175 -24.39 -20.48 18.01
N GLN A 176 -25.06 -21.51 17.49
CA GLN A 176 -25.58 -21.46 16.14
C GLN A 176 -26.41 -20.18 16.01
N THR A 177 -26.22 -19.48 14.90
CA THR A 177 -26.95 -18.28 14.46
C THR A 177 -28.35 -18.16 15.06
N ASN A 178 -28.50 -17.29 16.07
CA ASN A 178 -29.69 -16.50 16.35
C ASN A 178 -29.48 -15.68 17.62
N PHE A 179 -29.05 -14.43 17.46
CA PHE A 179 -29.45 -13.36 18.36
C PHE A 179 -30.05 -12.23 17.53
N GLY A 180 -31.37 -12.16 17.57
CA GLY A 180 -32.13 -11.06 17.04
C GLY A 180 -32.02 -9.85 17.97
N GLN A 181 -31.32 -8.83 17.50
CA GLN A 181 -31.94 -7.53 17.23
C GLN A 181 -31.63 -7.25 15.77
N THR A 182 -32.66 -6.91 14.99
CA THR A 182 -32.65 -6.84 13.52
C THR A 182 -31.32 -6.34 12.94
N PRO A 183 -30.49 -7.25 12.38
CA PRO A 183 -29.51 -6.83 11.39
C PRO A 183 -30.31 -6.39 10.18
N VAL A 184 -29.92 -5.28 9.57
CA VAL A 184 -30.40 -4.96 8.22
C VAL A 184 -30.10 -6.19 7.36
N LEU A 185 -31.15 -6.90 6.98
CA LEU A 185 -31.09 -8.02 6.05
C LEU A 185 -30.56 -7.45 4.73
N ILE A 186 -29.26 -7.57 4.51
CA ILE A 186 -28.71 -7.58 3.16
C ILE A 186 -28.76 -9.06 2.77
N ASP A 187 -29.84 -9.42 2.09
CA ASP A 187 -30.12 -10.76 1.55
C ASP A 187 -28.90 -11.33 0.81
N PRO A 188 -28.35 -12.49 1.21
CA PRO A 188 -27.17 -13.09 0.57
C PRO A 188 -27.44 -13.71 -0.81
N LEU A 189 -28.65 -13.60 -1.37
CA LEU A 189 -29.00 -14.19 -2.67
C LEU A 189 -29.56 -13.18 -3.69
N ALA A 190 -29.52 -11.88 -3.41
CA ALA A 190 -29.77 -10.86 -4.42
C ALA A 190 -28.47 -10.54 -5.19
N ASN A 191 -28.24 -11.29 -6.27
CA ASN A 191 -27.39 -10.98 -7.42
C ASN A 191 -26.60 -9.65 -7.38
N GLY A 192 -25.28 -9.77 -7.24
CA GLY A 192 -24.31 -8.81 -7.79
C GLY A 192 -24.23 -7.43 -7.13
N PHE A 193 -23.46 -7.32 -6.05
CA PHE A 193 -22.82 -6.04 -5.73
C PHE A 193 -21.69 -5.80 -6.73
N THR A 194 -22.04 -5.14 -7.83
CA THR A 194 -21.12 -4.38 -8.67
C THR A 194 -21.52 -2.92 -8.50
N ILE A 195 -20.67 -2.13 -7.86
CA ILE A 195 -20.78 -0.67 -7.87
C ILE A 195 -20.15 -0.18 -9.18
N ASN A 196 -20.87 -0.36 -10.28
CA ASN A 196 -20.57 0.31 -11.54
C ASN A 196 -21.02 1.78 -11.42
N GLY A 197 -20.08 2.65 -11.06
CA GLY A 197 -20.24 4.10 -11.17
C GLY A 197 -19.82 4.61 -12.55
N VAL A 198 -20.69 4.48 -13.56
CA VAL A 198 -20.68 5.40 -14.73
C VAL A 198 -22.11 5.80 -15.03
N GLY A 199 -22.45 7.05 -14.70
CA GLY A 199 -23.71 7.68 -15.05
C GLY A 199 -23.59 8.51 -16.32
N LYS A 200 -24.48 8.18 -17.27
CA LYS A 200 -24.84 8.84 -18.54
C LYS A 200 -23.99 8.57 -19.77
#